data_AF-A0A2N7RN03-F1
#
_entry.id   AF-A0A2N7RN03-F1
#
_cell.length_a   1.000
_cell.length_b   1.000
_cell.length_c   1.000
_cell.angle_alpha   90.00
_cell.angle_beta   90.00
_cell.angle_gamma   90.00
#
_symmetry.space_group_name_H-M   'P 1'
#
loop_
_entity.id
_entity.type
_entity.pdbx_description
1 polymer ?
#
loop_
_entity_poly.entity_id
_entity_poly.type
_entity_poly.pdbx_seq_one_letter_code
_entity_poly.pdbx_strand_id
1 'polypeptide(L)'
;MTDMKQLPLILSTDATGTGTAVHTHDAAALVERLLAYMGLHNDACLARELGVPPFAISKLRRGSTALDTDMLIRMHEASGLSIGELRALLSPCRHRLPS
;
A
#
# COMPACT_ATOMS: atom_id res chain seq x y z
N MET A 1 -39.06 9.53 -1.89
CA MET A 1 -38.44 9.44 -0.54
C MET A 1 -38.13 7.98 -0.31
N THR A 2 -36.83 7.66 -0.18
CA THR A 2 -36.23 6.37 0.24
C THR A 2 -36.57 5.17 -0.67
N ASP A 3 -35.58 4.58 -1.35
CA ASP A 3 -34.72 3.60 -0.70
C ASP A 3 -33.37 3.52 -1.43
N MET A 4 -32.35 4.17 -0.84
CA MET A 4 -30.96 3.88 -1.14
C MET A 4 -30.58 2.63 -0.35
N LYS A 5 -30.58 1.46 -1.02
CA LYS A 5 -30.12 0.20 -0.43
C LYS A 5 -29.12 -0.49 -1.34
N GLN A 6 -27.88 -0.43 -0.88
CA GLN A 6 -26.93 -1.54 -0.81
C GLN A 6 -26.61 -2.33 -2.09
N LEU A 7 -25.45 -1.99 -2.66
CA LEU A 7 -24.27 -2.85 -2.94
C LEU A 7 -24.51 -4.35 -3.16
N PRO A 8 -23.88 -4.92 -4.21
CA PRO A 8 -22.46 -5.23 -4.07
C PRO A 8 -21.61 -4.80 -5.27
N LEU A 9 -20.58 -4.00 -4.99
CA LEU A 9 -19.37 -3.93 -5.82
C LEU A 9 -18.65 -5.27 -5.68
N ILE A 10 -19.04 -6.25 -6.50
CA ILE A 10 -18.17 -7.40 -6.77
C ILE A 10 -17.04 -6.91 -7.67
N LEU A 11 -15.99 -6.39 -7.05
CA LEU A 11 -14.72 -6.18 -7.70
C LEU A 11 -14.17 -7.57 -8.06
N SER A 12 -14.24 -7.88 -9.35
CA SER A 12 -13.61 -9.05 -9.95
C SER A 12 -12.19 -9.18 -9.42
N THR A 13 -11.96 -10.26 -8.69
CA THR A 13 -10.63 -10.78 -8.41
C THR A 13 -10.14 -11.42 -9.70
N ASP A 14 -9.54 -10.62 -10.59
CA ASP A 14 -8.64 -11.19 -11.58
C ASP A 14 -7.25 -11.27 -10.98
N ALA A 15 -6.69 -12.47 -11.09
CA ALA A 15 -5.45 -12.87 -10.51
C ALA A 15 -4.26 -12.29 -11.29
N THR A 16 -3.19 -12.00 -10.56
CA THR A 16 -1.82 -11.99 -11.07
C THR A 16 -1.46 -10.79 -11.95
N GLY A 17 -1.55 -9.60 -11.36
CA GLY A 17 -0.76 -8.44 -11.80
C GLY A 17 0.73 -8.73 -11.65
N THR A 18 1.35 -9.31 -12.68
CA THR A 18 2.80 -9.44 -12.82
C THR A 18 3.36 -8.07 -13.23
N GLY A 19 3.17 -7.06 -12.37
CA GLY A 19 3.63 -5.70 -12.58
C GLY A 19 5.01 -5.53 -11.98
N THR A 20 6.04 -5.50 -12.85
CA THR A 20 7.36 -4.90 -12.63
C THR A 20 7.83 -4.87 -11.17
N ALA A 21 8.60 -5.89 -10.78
CA ALA A 21 9.19 -6.09 -9.45
C ALA A 21 9.80 -4.80 -8.87
N VAL A 22 8.97 -4.00 -8.21
CA VAL A 22 9.40 -2.96 -7.27
C VAL A 22 10.11 -3.72 -6.17
N HIS A 23 11.40 -3.44 -6.03
CA HIS A 23 12.31 -4.23 -5.23
C HIS A 23 11.75 -4.44 -3.84
N THR A 24 11.54 -5.72 -3.53
CA THR A 24 10.99 -6.28 -2.30
C THR A 24 11.50 -5.65 -1.00
N HIS A 25 12.73 -5.13 -1.01
CA HIS A 25 13.36 -4.48 0.15
C HIS A 25 12.81 -3.08 0.47
N ASP A 26 12.09 -2.45 -0.45
CA ASP A 26 11.56 -1.09 -0.30
C ASP A 26 10.13 -1.05 0.28
N ALA A 27 9.40 -2.16 0.17
CA ALA A 27 8.01 -2.23 0.60
C ALA A 27 7.87 -2.18 2.14
N ALA A 28 8.81 -2.76 2.87
CA ALA A 28 8.85 -2.68 4.33
C ALA A 28 9.05 -1.24 4.83
N ALA A 29 9.96 -0.49 4.18
CA ALA A 29 10.21 0.91 4.49
C ALA A 29 8.99 1.79 4.15
N LEU A 30 8.29 1.49 3.05
CA LEU A 30 7.03 2.17 2.73
C LEU A 30 5.98 1.97 3.82
N VAL A 31 5.76 0.73 4.27
CA VAL A 31 4.78 0.41 5.32
C VAL A 31 5.10 1.16 6.62
N GLU A 32 6.36 1.16 7.04
CA GLU A 32 6.79 1.86 8.26
C GLU A 32 6.58 3.38 8.15
N ARG A 33 6.93 3.98 7.01
CA ARG A 33 6.70 5.40 6.74
C ARG A 33 5.21 5.72 6.71
N LEU A 34 4.39 4.84 6.16
CA LEU A 34 2.94 5.03 6.07
C LEU A 34 2.27 4.93 7.45
N LEU A 35 2.70 3.98 8.28
CA LEU A 35 2.29 3.89 9.68
C LEU A 35 2.62 5.18 10.45
N ALA A 36 3.84 5.68 10.30
CA ALA A 36 4.26 6.93 10.93
C ALA A 36 3.46 8.14 10.39
N TYR A 37 3.24 8.21 9.08
CA TYR A 37 2.48 9.30 8.44
C TYR A 37 1.02 9.34 8.89
N MET A 38 0.37 8.18 8.99
CA MET A 38 -1.04 8.07 9.39
C MET A 38 -1.22 8.01 10.93
N GLY A 39 -0.13 8.00 11.71
CA GLY A 39 -0.19 7.88 13.18
C GLY A 39 -0.68 6.52 13.67
N LEU A 40 -0.45 5.46 12.90
CA LEU A 40 -0.90 4.10 13.20
C LEU A 40 0.22 3.29 13.86
N HIS A 41 -0.13 2.50 14.88
CA HIS A 41 0.86 1.74 15.65
C HIS A 41 1.11 0.33 15.12
N ASN A 42 0.19 -0.25 14.34
CA ASN A 42 0.28 -1.66 13.94
C ASN A 42 -0.22 -1.90 12.51
N ASP A 43 0.35 -2.93 11.87
CA ASP A 43 -0.09 -3.53 10.61
C ASP A 43 -1.60 -3.76 10.57
N ALA A 44 -2.19 -4.20 11.68
CA ALA A 44 -3.63 -4.44 11.76
C ALA A 44 -4.46 -3.15 11.61
N CYS A 45 -3.97 -2.02 12.13
CA CYS A 45 -4.63 -0.73 11.94
C CYS A 45 -4.48 -0.28 10.49
N LEU A 46 -3.27 -0.36 9.93
CA LEU A 46 -3.03 -0.02 8.53
C LEU A 46 -3.85 -0.90 7.57
N ALA A 47 -3.96 -2.19 7.85
CA ALA A 47 -4.75 -3.12 7.07
C ALA A 47 -6.24 -2.74 7.04
N ARG A 48 -6.77 -2.23 8.15
CA ARG A 48 -8.16 -1.73 8.23
C ARG A 48 -8.36 -0.48 7.40
N GLU A 49 -7.43 0.48 7.47
CA GLU A 49 -7.48 1.69 6.63
C GLU A 49 -7.35 1.36 5.15
N LEU A 50 -6.53 0.37 4.80
CA LEU A 50 -6.34 -0.10 3.43
C LEU A 50 -7.44 -1.07 2.96
N GLY A 51 -8.35 -1.53 3.81
CA GLY A 51 -9.37 -2.54 3.45
C GLY A 51 -8.79 -3.91 3.06
N VAL A 52 -7.60 -4.27 3.54
CA VAL A 52 -6.92 -5.53 3.23
C VAL A 52 -6.79 -6.41 4.48
N PRO A 53 -6.59 -7.73 4.33
CA PRO A 53 -6.34 -8.59 5.48
C PRO A 53 -4.95 -8.31 6.10
N PRO A 54 -4.80 -8.42 7.43
CA PRO A 54 -3.55 -8.08 8.12
C PRO A 54 -2.35 -8.92 7.67
N PHE A 55 -2.58 -10.18 7.26
CA PHE A 55 -1.48 -11.03 6.75
C PHE A 55 -0.86 -10.48 5.45
N ALA A 56 -1.59 -9.68 4.66
CA ALA A 56 -1.09 -9.07 3.44
C ALA A 56 -0.03 -8.01 3.77
N ILE A 57 -0.29 -7.16 4.76
CA ILE A 57 0.67 -6.16 5.25
C ILE A 57 1.89 -6.84 5.86
N SER A 58 1.68 -7.88 6.67
CA SER A 58 2.81 -8.60 7.24
C SER A 58 3.63 -9.37 6.18
N LYS A 59 3.02 -9.85 5.09
CA LYS A 59 3.75 -10.42 3.94
C LYS A 59 4.55 -9.35 3.18
N LEU A 60 3.97 -8.16 3.02
CA LEU A 60 4.62 -7.01 2.40
C LEU A 60 5.86 -6.56 3.20
N ARG A 61 5.70 -6.44 4.53
CA ARG A 61 6.76 -6.06 5.46
C ARG A 61 7.92 -7.07 5.48
N ARG A 62 7.62 -8.37 5.36
CA ARG A 62 8.65 -9.42 5.28
C ARG A 62 9.33 -9.52 3.91
N GLY A 63 8.90 -8.74 2.93
CA GLY A 63 9.43 -8.84 1.57
C GLY A 63 9.09 -10.20 0.92
N SER A 64 7.95 -10.81 1.28
CA SER A 64 7.53 -12.07 0.66
C SER A 64 6.67 -11.86 -0.59
N THR A 65 6.32 -10.62 -0.91
CA THR A 65 5.43 -10.25 -2.02
C THR A 65 5.80 -8.87 -2.53
N ALA A 66 5.87 -8.71 -3.86
CA ALA A 66 6.08 -7.42 -4.49
C ALA A 66 4.87 -6.49 -4.27
N LEU A 67 5.08 -5.18 -4.33
CA LEU A 67 3.98 -4.23 -4.30
C LEU A 67 3.18 -4.28 -5.60
N ASP A 68 1.93 -4.73 -5.50
CA ASP A 68 1.00 -4.69 -6.62
C ASP A 68 0.45 -3.27 -6.83
N THR A 69 0.04 -2.97 -8.06
CA THR A 69 -0.58 -1.70 -8.45
C THR A 69 -1.87 -1.46 -7.67
N ASP A 70 -2.66 -2.51 -7.46
CA ASP A 70 -3.89 -2.48 -6.66
C ASP A 70 -3.60 -2.10 -5.19
N MET A 71 -2.50 -2.59 -4.61
CA MET A 71 -2.07 -2.18 -3.26
C MET A 71 -1.63 -0.71 -3.23
N LEU A 72 -0.93 -0.23 -4.28
CA LEU A 72 -0.55 1.18 -4.40
C LEU A 72 -1.77 2.11 -4.49
N ILE A 73 -2.82 1.70 -5.21
CA ILE A 73 -4.08 2.47 -5.30
C ILE A 73 -4.73 2.56 -3.93
N ARG A 74 -4.86 1.45 -3.19
CA ARG A 74 -5.43 1.49 -1.83
C ARG A 74 -4.60 2.36 -0.88
N MET A 75 -3.28 2.32 -0.99
CA MET A 75 -2.40 3.20 -0.21
C MET A 75 -2.61 4.67 -0.57
N HIS A 76 -2.80 4.99 -1.85
CA HIS A 76 -3.13 6.34 -2.32
C HIS A 76 -4.45 6.83 -1.73
N GLU A 77 -5.50 6.01 -1.78
CA GLU A 77 -6.83 6.36 -1.28
C GLU A 77 -6.85 6.51 0.24
N ALA A 78 -6.19 5.62 0.98
CA ALA A 78 -6.17 5.64 2.45
C ALA A 78 -5.31 6.79 3.02
N SER A 79 -4.20 7.13 2.36
CA SER A 79 -3.26 8.16 2.85
C SER A 79 -3.43 9.53 2.22
N GLY A 80 -4.12 9.63 1.08
CA GLY A 80 -4.20 10.85 0.27
C GLY A 80 -2.90 11.20 -0.47
N LEU A 81 -1.84 10.40 -0.35
CA LEU A 81 -0.56 10.62 -1.03
C LEU A 81 -0.68 10.23 -2.50
N SER A 82 -0.17 11.06 -3.42
CA SER A 82 -0.15 10.70 -4.84
C SER A 82 0.66 9.42 -5.10
N ILE A 83 0.37 8.71 -6.18
CA ILE A 83 1.15 7.53 -6.60
C ILE A 83 2.65 7.88 -6.77
N GLY A 84 2.95 9.12 -7.21
CA GLY A 84 4.32 9.62 -7.31
C GLY A 84 5.01 9.72 -5.95
N GLU A 85 4.32 10.26 -4.94
CA GLU A 85 4.82 10.34 -3.56
C GLU A 85 5.05 8.94 -2.97
N LEU A 86 4.11 8.01 -3.17
CA LEU A 86 4.27 6.62 -2.72
C LEU A 86 5.47 5.94 -3.38
N ARG A 87 5.72 6.18 -4.68
CA ARG A 87 6.90 5.68 -5.39
C ARG A 87 8.20 6.37 -4.94
N ALA A 88 8.14 7.63 -4.55
CA ALA A 88 9.27 8.34 -3.95
C ALA A 88 9.60 7.79 -2.55
N LEU A 89 8.59 7.36 -1.79
CA LEU A 89 8.78 6.68 -0.50
C LEU A 89 9.36 5.27 -0.65
N LEU A 90 9.06 4.59 -1.77
CA LEU A 90 9.67 3.31 -2.12
C LEU A 90 11.12 3.46 -2.56
N SER A 91 11.45 4.48 -3.34
CA SER A 91 12.83 4.68 -3.74
C SER A 91 13.64 5.09 -2.50
N PRO A 92 14.69 4.36 -2.10
CA PRO A 92 15.63 4.88 -1.12
C PRO A 92 16.11 6.21 -1.70
N CYS A 93 15.97 7.30 -0.95
CA CYS A 93 16.40 8.62 -1.39
C CYS A 93 17.86 8.47 -1.84
N ARG A 94 18.10 8.43 -3.16
CA ARG A 94 19.41 8.59 -3.75
C ARG A 94 19.78 10.05 -3.60
N HIS A 95 19.82 10.54 -2.37
CA HIS A 95 20.57 11.72 -2.04
C HIS A 95 22.03 11.31 -2.17
N ARG A 96 22.51 11.31 -3.41
CA ARG A 96 23.94 11.51 -3.67
C ARG A 96 24.26 12.81 -2.94
N LEU A 97 24.97 12.69 -1.82
CA LEU A 97 25.77 13.78 -1.31
C LEU A 97 26.68 14.23 -2.46
N PRO A 98 26.61 15.49 -2.92
CA PRO A 98 27.71 16.03 -3.71
C PRO A 98 28.95 16.04 -2.81
N SER A 99 30.00 15.37 -3.26
CA SER A 99 31.35 15.42 -2.67
C SER A 99 31.95 16.81 -2.83
#